data_AF-K1Z1B4-F1
#
_entry.id   AF-K1Z1B4-F1
#
_cell.length_a   1.000
_cell.length_b   1.000
_cell.length_c   1.000
_cell.angle_alpha   90.00
_cell.angle_beta   90.00
_cell.angle_gamma   90.00
#
_symmetry.space_group_name_H-M   'P 1'
#
loop_
_entity.id
_entity.type
_entity.pdbx_description
1 polymer ?
#
loop_
_entity_poly.entity_id
_entity_poly.type
_entity_poly.pdbx_seq_one_letter_code
_entity_poly.pdbx_strand_id
1 'polypeptide(L)'
;MLNNPINIQISASAVAWYGAIIATAGAFVSIYNAWRDRSKIKIKYNANNYIAGKVPAGYSLGKKYIIISVYNIGRRPIKMGNISLKLVDQNKFCLISDSLMNSYNQNRVLTEENPETMYLLEADGIDFCKVEYVLAYDGVGRKYKKYTHLLPTFWKIWFKLTHYGKK
;
A
#
# COMPACT_ATOMS: atom_id res chain seq x y z
N MET A 1 55.56 -35.46 -36.79
CA MET A 1 54.26 -34.79 -37.04
C MET A 1 54.35 -33.41 -36.40
N LEU A 2 54.41 -32.36 -37.21
CA LEU A 2 54.53 -30.97 -36.73
C LEU A 2 53.16 -30.50 -36.24
N ASN A 3 53.04 -30.24 -34.94
CA ASN A 3 51.89 -29.54 -34.36
C ASN A 3 51.97 -28.07 -34.80
N ASN A 4 51.20 -27.68 -35.81
CA ASN A 4 50.97 -26.27 -36.08
C ASN A 4 50.06 -25.71 -34.98
N PRO A 5 50.54 -24.75 -34.15
CA PRO A 5 49.69 -24.15 -33.13
C PRO A 5 48.59 -23.35 -33.83
N ILE A 6 47.34 -23.71 -33.58
CA ILE A 6 46.18 -22.95 -34.03
C ILE A 6 46.19 -21.62 -33.28
N ASN A 7 46.59 -20.54 -33.96
CA ASN A 7 46.65 -19.20 -33.38
C ASN A 7 45.31 -18.50 -33.60
N ILE A 8 44.44 -18.55 -32.58
CA ILE A 8 43.14 -17.87 -32.62
C ILE A 8 43.37 -16.39 -32.24
N GLN A 9 43.52 -15.52 -33.24
CA GLN A 9 43.53 -14.07 -33.04
C GLN A 9 42.09 -13.57 -32.85
N ILE A 10 41.62 -13.61 -31.60
CA ILE A 10 40.36 -12.96 -31.25
C ILE A 10 40.61 -11.46 -31.21
N SER A 11 39.96 -10.71 -32.12
CA SER A 11 40.06 -9.25 -32.12
C SER A 11 39.55 -8.70 -30.78
N ALA A 12 40.35 -7.85 -30.13
CA ALA A 12 39.97 -7.15 -28.91
C ALA A 12 38.65 -6.37 -29.07
N SER A 13 38.34 -5.90 -30.28
CA SER A 13 37.06 -5.24 -30.58
C SER A 13 35.84 -6.18 -30.51
N ALA A 14 36.01 -7.43 -30.93
CA ALA A 14 34.94 -8.43 -30.86
C ALA A 14 34.63 -8.80 -29.40
N VAL A 15 35.68 -8.93 -28.58
CA VAL A 15 35.55 -9.15 -27.12
C VAL A 15 34.88 -7.93 -26.45
N ALA A 16 35.29 -6.72 -26.82
CA ALA A 16 34.74 -5.49 -26.25
C ALA A 16 33.23 -5.33 -26.53
N TRP A 17 32.79 -5.59 -27.76
CA TRP A 17 31.35 -5.50 -28.10
C TRP A 17 30.55 -6.56 -27.36
N TYR A 18 31.03 -7.81 -27.34
CA TYR A 18 30.37 -8.88 -26.59
C TYR A 18 30.26 -8.53 -25.10
N GLY A 19 31.35 -8.04 -24.50
CA GLY A 19 31.36 -7.56 -23.12
C GLY A 19 30.35 -6.44 -22.86
N ALA A 20 30.25 -5.47 -23.77
CA ALA A 20 29.29 -4.37 -23.66
C ALA A 20 27.83 -4.85 -23.72
N ILE A 21 27.50 -5.83 -24.58
CA ILE A 21 26.14 -6.40 -24.66
C ILE A 21 25.79 -7.12 -23.36
N ILE A 22 26.67 -7.99 -22.87
CA ILE A 22 26.43 -8.74 -21.64
C ILE A 22 26.31 -7.79 -20.44
N ALA A 23 27.17 -6.77 -20.35
CA ALA A 23 27.10 -5.75 -19.31
C ALA A 23 25.76 -4.99 -19.34
N THR A 24 25.30 -4.63 -20.54
CA THR A 24 24.02 -3.94 -20.73
C THR A 24 22.84 -4.81 -20.32
N ALA A 25 22.80 -6.06 -20.75
CA ALA A 25 21.76 -7.01 -20.36
C ALA A 25 21.75 -7.24 -18.84
N GLY A 26 22.91 -7.41 -18.23
CA GLY A 26 23.07 -7.53 -16.78
C GLY A 26 22.54 -6.29 -16.02
N ALA A 27 22.84 -5.09 -16.53
CA ALA A 27 22.34 -3.85 -15.95
C ALA A 27 20.80 -3.77 -16.01
N PHE A 28 20.17 -4.15 -17.13
CA PHE A 28 18.72 -4.18 -17.26
C PHE A 28 18.06 -5.16 -16.27
N VAL A 29 18.60 -6.38 -16.13
CA VAL A 29 18.10 -7.36 -15.18
C VAL A 29 18.20 -6.84 -13.74
N SER A 30 19.33 -6.20 -13.40
CA SER A 30 19.54 -5.61 -12.07
C SER A 30 18.53 -4.48 -11.77
N ILE A 31 18.31 -3.58 -12.74
CA ILE A 31 17.32 -2.49 -12.63
C ILE A 31 15.91 -3.07 -12.48
N TYR A 32 15.56 -4.08 -13.28
CA TYR A 32 14.26 -4.73 -13.22
C TYR A 32 14.01 -5.38 -11.86
N ASN A 33 14.98 -6.13 -11.33
CA ASN A 33 14.88 -6.74 -10.00
C ASN A 33 14.74 -5.68 -8.90
N ALA A 34 15.54 -4.60 -8.97
CA ALA A 34 15.46 -3.50 -8.02
C ALA A 34 14.09 -2.78 -8.05
N TRP A 35 13.46 -2.67 -9.21
CA TRP A 35 12.13 -2.09 -9.35
C TRP A 35 11.02 -3.04 -8.91
N ARG A 36 11.15 -4.33 -9.23
CA ARG A 36 10.21 -5.40 -8.86
C ARG A 36 10.14 -5.58 -7.34
N ASP A 37 11.27 -5.52 -6.64
CA ASP A 37 11.35 -5.77 -5.20
C ASP A 37 10.93 -4.58 -4.33
N ARG A 38 10.44 -3.48 -4.91
CA ARG A 38 9.96 -2.34 -4.12
C ARG A 38 8.69 -2.71 -3.35
N SER A 39 8.60 -2.22 -2.11
CA SER A 39 7.38 -2.30 -1.30
C SER A 39 6.23 -1.58 -2.01
N LYS A 40 5.13 -2.27 -2.29
CA LYS A 40 3.94 -1.71 -2.94
C LYS A 40 2.72 -2.06 -2.11
N ILE A 41 2.11 -1.07 -1.48
CA ILE A 41 0.87 -1.25 -0.73
C ILE A 41 -0.30 -0.65 -1.51
N LYS A 42 -1.41 -1.39 -1.58
CA LYS A 42 -2.69 -0.90 -2.10
C LYS A 42 -3.71 -0.89 -0.98
N ILE A 43 -4.40 0.22 -0.82
CA ILE A 43 -5.47 0.39 0.15
C ILE A 43 -6.80 0.36 -0.60
N LYS A 44 -7.73 -0.46 -0.13
CA LYS A 44 -9.15 -0.42 -0.52
C LYS A 44 -9.97 -0.10 0.72
N TYR A 45 -11.09 0.57 0.53
CA TYR A 45 -12.04 0.85 1.60
C TYR A 45 -13.46 0.62 1.09
N ASN A 46 -14.36 0.27 1.99
CA ASN A 46 -15.79 0.15 1.73
C ASN A 46 -16.56 0.66 2.96
N ALA A 47 -17.37 1.70 2.76
CA ALA A 47 -17.93 2.52 3.84
C ALA A 47 -19.42 2.25 4.15
N ASN A 48 -20.03 1.20 3.59
CA ASN A 48 -21.45 0.91 3.78
C ASN A 48 -21.71 -0.58 4.02
N ASN A 49 -20.91 -1.19 4.90
CA ASN A 49 -21.11 -2.57 5.30
C ASN A 49 -21.89 -2.64 6.60
N TYR A 50 -22.72 -3.67 6.75
CA TYR A 50 -23.37 -4.02 8.00
C TYR A 50 -23.06 -5.49 8.29
N ILE A 51 -23.07 -5.85 9.57
CA ILE A 51 -22.86 -7.25 9.97
C ILE A 51 -24.20 -7.96 9.85
N ALA A 52 -24.23 -9.02 9.03
CA ALA A 52 -25.37 -9.92 8.91
C ALA A 52 -25.07 -11.25 9.62
N GLY A 53 -26.07 -11.81 10.31
CA GLY A 53 -25.97 -13.13 10.95
C GLY A 53 -25.47 -13.10 12.40
N LYS A 54 -24.71 -14.13 12.81
CA LYS A 54 -24.20 -14.26 14.18
C LYS A 54 -23.11 -13.23 14.42
N VAL A 55 -23.38 -12.32 15.35
CA VAL A 55 -22.51 -11.18 15.65
C VAL A 55 -21.28 -11.66 16.40
N PRO A 56 -20.07 -11.39 15.91
CA PRO A 56 -18.86 -11.62 16.67
C PRO A 56 -18.88 -10.76 17.95
N ALA A 57 -18.31 -11.28 19.05
CA ALA A 57 -18.23 -10.54 20.30
C ALA A 57 -17.58 -9.17 20.08
N GLY A 58 -18.22 -8.10 20.57
CA GLY A 58 -17.74 -6.72 20.45
C GLY A 58 -18.30 -5.92 19.27
N TYR A 59 -19.13 -6.51 18.42
CA TYR A 59 -19.90 -5.77 17.42
C TYR A 59 -21.39 -5.69 17.77
N SER A 60 -22.07 -4.68 17.23
CA SER A 60 -23.54 -4.55 17.33
C SER A 60 -24.21 -4.78 15.98
N LEU A 61 -25.37 -5.46 15.98
CA LEU A 61 -26.26 -5.55 14.82
C LEU A 61 -26.80 -4.18 14.45
N GLY A 62 -27.04 -3.97 13.16
CA GLY A 62 -27.65 -2.74 12.64
C GLY A 62 -26.71 -1.54 12.57
N LYS A 63 -25.50 -1.61 13.15
CA LYS A 63 -24.47 -0.58 12.97
C LYS A 63 -23.80 -0.70 11.60
N LYS A 64 -23.40 0.44 11.07
CA LYS A 64 -22.60 0.53 9.85
C LYS A 64 -21.13 0.44 10.21
N TYR A 65 -20.37 -0.24 9.37
CA TYR A 65 -18.93 -0.42 9.51
C TYR A 65 -18.22 -0.01 8.23
N ILE A 66 -17.08 0.62 8.42
CA ILE A 66 -16.11 0.92 7.37
C ILE A 66 -15.07 -0.19 7.42
N ILE A 67 -14.90 -0.88 6.30
CA ILE A 67 -13.87 -1.90 6.11
C ILE A 67 -12.73 -1.26 5.33
N ILE A 68 -11.51 -1.35 5.83
CA ILE A 68 -10.30 -0.92 5.14
C ILE A 68 -9.41 -2.12 4.97
N SER A 69 -9.24 -2.55 3.72
CA SER A 69 -8.34 -3.62 3.34
C SER A 69 -7.03 -3.04 2.85
N VAL A 70 -5.92 -3.55 3.38
CA VAL A 70 -4.57 -3.21 2.95
C VAL A 70 -3.92 -4.44 2.34
N TYR A 71 -3.42 -4.28 1.12
CA TYR A 71 -2.80 -5.35 0.34
C TYR A 71 -1.33 -5.04 0.09
N ASN A 72 -0.45 -6.02 0.33
CA ASN A 72 0.89 -6.02 -0.20
C ASN A 72 0.88 -6.59 -1.63
N ILE A 73 1.19 -5.74 -2.59
CA ILE A 73 1.38 -6.10 -4.01
C ILE A 73 2.88 -6.26 -4.32
N GLY A 74 3.75 -5.90 -3.37
CA GLY A 74 5.17 -6.14 -3.46
C GLY A 74 5.55 -7.53 -2.95
N ARG A 75 6.79 -7.93 -3.25
CA ARG A 75 7.38 -9.20 -2.81
C ARG A 75 7.97 -9.12 -1.40
N ARG A 76 8.45 -7.94 -1.02
CA ARG A 76 9.06 -7.73 0.29
C ARG A 76 7.98 -7.77 1.38
N PRO A 77 8.18 -8.56 2.44
CA PRO A 77 7.29 -8.55 3.59
C PRO A 77 7.19 -7.15 4.21
N ILE A 78 5.98 -6.71 4.53
CA ILE A 78 5.73 -5.40 5.14
C ILE A 78 4.95 -5.60 6.42
N LYS A 79 5.54 -5.19 7.54
CA LYS A 79 4.82 -5.10 8.80
C LYS A 79 3.92 -3.87 8.78
N MET A 80 2.62 -4.05 8.96
CA MET A 80 1.69 -2.94 9.10
C MET A 80 1.71 -2.41 10.54
N GLY A 81 1.72 -1.09 10.65
CA GLY A 81 1.51 -0.36 11.89
C GLY A 81 0.06 0.11 11.98
N ASN A 82 -0.13 1.41 12.15
CA ASN A 82 -1.45 2.01 12.35
C ASN A 82 -2.13 2.38 11.03
N ILE A 83 -3.46 2.40 11.05
CA ILE A 83 -4.26 3.06 10.01
C ILE A 83 -4.92 4.30 10.60
N SER A 84 -5.02 5.35 9.79
CA SER A 84 -5.69 6.58 10.15
C SER A 84 -6.49 7.15 8.99
N LEU A 85 -7.56 7.86 9.31
CA LEU A 85 -8.34 8.64 8.37
C LEU A 85 -7.98 10.11 8.53
N LYS A 86 -7.75 10.80 7.41
CA LYS A 86 -7.66 12.26 7.40
C LYS A 86 -9.03 12.83 7.06
N LEU A 87 -9.57 13.65 7.94
CA LEU A 87 -10.79 14.41 7.67
C LEU A 87 -10.45 15.75 7.02
N VAL A 88 -11.34 16.28 6.18
CA VAL A 88 -11.16 17.54 5.45
C VAL A 88 -11.26 18.75 6.38
N ASP A 89 -12.23 18.69 7.29
CA ASP A 89 -12.62 19.76 8.21
C ASP A 89 -11.65 19.86 9.39
N GLN A 90 -11.05 18.74 9.79
CA GLN A 90 -10.16 18.67 10.93
C GLN A 90 -8.70 18.54 10.50
N ASN A 91 -7.82 19.35 11.09
CA ASN A 91 -6.39 19.09 10.94
C ASN A 91 -5.91 17.85 11.75
N LYS A 92 -6.83 17.11 12.35
CA LYS A 92 -6.56 15.90 13.14
C LYS A 92 -6.65 14.64 12.26
N PHE A 93 -6.08 13.55 12.73
CA PHE A 93 -6.22 12.22 12.15
C PHE A 93 -7.10 11.38 13.07
N CYS A 94 -8.10 10.71 12.51
CA CYS A 94 -8.86 9.70 13.25
C CYS A 94 -8.05 8.40 13.17
N LEU A 95 -7.48 7.97 14.30
CA LEU A 95 -6.74 6.72 14.36
C LEU A 95 -7.74 5.56 14.45
N ILE A 96 -7.55 4.56 13.59
CA ILE A 96 -8.38 3.36 13.60
C ILE A 96 -7.73 2.39 14.58
N SER A 97 -8.24 2.39 15.81
CA SER A 97 -7.95 1.30 16.75
C SER A 97 -8.82 0.13 16.36
N ASP A 98 -8.20 -0.97 15.94
CA ASP A 98 -8.92 -2.22 15.67
C ASP A 98 -9.65 -2.64 16.95
N SER A 99 -10.98 -2.58 16.95
CA SER A 99 -11.78 -2.63 18.20
C SER A 99 -11.94 -4.04 18.76
N LEU A 100 -11.48 -5.09 18.06
CA LEU A 100 -11.80 -6.47 18.48
C LEU A 100 -10.68 -7.28 19.10
N MET A 101 -9.41 -6.96 18.90
CA MET A 101 -8.36 -7.86 19.39
C MET A 101 -7.17 -7.09 19.94
N ASN A 102 -7.29 -6.77 21.23
CA ASN A 102 -6.14 -6.69 22.16
C ASN A 102 -5.28 -7.99 22.16
N SER A 103 -5.66 -9.05 21.42
CA SER A 103 -5.02 -10.36 21.50
C SER A 103 -4.06 -10.73 20.36
N TYR A 104 -3.79 -9.88 19.35
CA TYR A 104 -2.81 -10.18 18.29
C TYR A 104 -1.98 -8.98 17.79
N ASN A 105 -1.84 -7.93 18.61
CA ASN A 105 -0.63 -7.10 18.59
C ASN A 105 0.55 -8.08 18.71
N GLN A 106 1.35 -8.34 17.67
CA GLN A 106 2.50 -7.45 17.41
C GLN A 106 3.03 -7.52 15.97
N ASN A 107 2.52 -8.35 15.06
CA ASN A 107 3.17 -8.58 13.75
C ASN A 107 2.17 -8.86 12.61
N ARG A 108 1.38 -7.87 12.18
CA ARG A 108 0.65 -7.97 10.89
C ARG A 108 1.64 -7.83 9.75
N VAL A 109 2.37 -8.90 9.46
CA VAL A 109 3.33 -8.96 8.35
C VAL A 109 2.60 -9.44 7.11
N LEU A 110 2.50 -8.55 6.12
CA LEU A 110 1.95 -8.87 4.82
C LEU A 110 3.03 -9.52 3.97
N THR A 111 2.87 -10.79 3.63
CA THR A 111 3.76 -11.59 2.79
C THR A 111 3.11 -11.89 1.44
N GLU A 112 3.81 -12.56 0.52
CA GLU A 112 3.18 -13.04 -0.72
C GLU A 112 2.06 -14.06 -0.46
N GLU A 113 2.23 -14.90 0.58
CA GLU A 113 1.26 -15.92 0.98
C GLU A 113 0.05 -15.34 1.73
N ASN A 114 0.28 -14.30 2.54
CA ASN A 114 -0.77 -13.57 3.24
C ASN A 114 -0.67 -12.07 2.92
N PRO A 115 -1.14 -11.65 1.73
CA PRO A 115 -0.93 -10.30 1.24
C PRO A 115 -1.91 -9.29 1.84
N GLU A 116 -2.98 -9.72 2.52
CA GLU A 116 -4.07 -8.86 2.96
C GLU A 116 -4.18 -8.75 4.48
N THR A 117 -4.53 -7.56 4.95
CA THR A 117 -5.09 -7.37 6.28
C THR A 117 -6.29 -6.43 6.20
N MET A 118 -7.26 -6.64 7.08
CA MET A 118 -8.47 -5.84 7.15
C MET A 118 -8.54 -5.13 8.50
N TYR A 119 -9.04 -3.91 8.45
CA TYR A 119 -9.35 -3.09 9.61
C TYR A 119 -10.82 -2.73 9.56
N LEU A 120 -11.50 -2.94 10.67
CA LEU A 120 -12.90 -2.61 10.85
C LEU A 120 -12.99 -1.38 11.75
N LEU A 121 -13.80 -0.42 11.31
CA LEU A 121 -14.09 0.80 12.05
C LEU A 121 -15.61 0.95 12.11
N GLU A 122 -16.14 1.21 13.30
CA GLU A 122 -17.53 1.58 13.46
C GLU A 122 -17.77 2.94 12.77
N ALA A 123 -18.78 3.02 11.90
CA ALA A 123 -19.06 4.23 11.14
C ALA A 123 -19.85 5.27 11.94
N ASP A 124 -20.27 4.95 13.17
CA ASP A 124 -21.04 5.84 14.03
C ASP A 124 -20.21 7.10 14.34
N GLY A 125 -20.74 8.26 13.93
CA GLY A 125 -20.07 9.56 14.09
C GLY A 125 -19.01 9.90 13.04
N ILE A 126 -18.71 8.99 12.10
CA ILE A 126 -17.76 9.24 11.00
C ILE A 126 -18.53 9.39 9.69
N ASP A 127 -18.69 10.62 9.25
CA ASP A 127 -19.18 10.91 7.91
C ASP A 127 -18.06 10.65 6.88
N PHE A 128 -18.17 9.55 6.14
CA PHE A 128 -17.17 9.16 5.14
C PHE A 128 -17.04 10.20 4.02
N CYS A 129 -18.08 10.99 3.75
CA CYS A 129 -18.00 12.13 2.84
C CYS A 129 -17.10 13.25 3.38
N LYS A 130 -16.62 13.20 4.62
CA LYS A 130 -15.64 14.16 5.15
C LYS A 130 -14.22 13.61 5.15
N VAL A 131 -14.03 12.36 4.74
CA VAL A 131 -12.71 11.72 4.71
C VAL A 131 -12.00 12.12 3.42
N GLU A 132 -10.84 12.77 3.54
CA GLU A 132 -9.99 13.18 2.41
C GLU A 132 -9.16 12.00 1.87
N TYR A 133 -8.56 11.22 2.78
CA TYR A 133 -7.81 10.03 2.43
C TYR A 133 -7.66 9.07 3.61
N VAL A 134 -7.47 7.79 3.26
CA VAL A 134 -7.01 6.74 4.17
C VAL A 134 -5.48 6.72 4.16
N LEU A 135 -4.88 6.63 5.34
CA LEU A 135 -3.45 6.60 5.53
C LEU A 135 -3.07 5.34 6.31
N ALA A 136 -2.21 4.52 5.71
CA ALA A 136 -1.63 3.36 6.38
C ALA A 136 -0.13 3.61 6.65
N TYR A 137 0.29 3.24 7.85
CA TYR A 137 1.69 3.28 8.28
C TYR A 137 2.27 1.88 8.29
N ASP A 138 3.49 1.70 7.80
CA ASP A 138 4.24 0.47 8.06
C ASP A 138 4.98 0.54 9.40
N GLY A 139 5.60 -0.57 9.80
CA GLY A 139 6.39 -0.68 11.02
C GLY A 139 7.67 0.16 11.03
N VAL A 140 8.06 0.74 9.89
CA VAL A 140 9.22 1.64 9.75
C VAL A 140 8.78 3.11 9.67
N GLY A 141 7.46 3.38 9.69
CA GLY A 141 6.88 4.72 9.62
C GLY A 141 6.65 5.26 8.20
N ARG A 142 6.83 4.46 7.14
CA ARG A 142 6.45 4.85 5.76
C ARG A 142 4.94 5.00 5.65
N LYS A 143 4.54 5.96 4.81
CA LYS A 143 3.16 6.42 4.69
C LYS A 143 2.59 6.00 3.33
N TYR A 144 1.48 5.29 3.34
CA TYR A 144 0.74 4.91 2.14
C TYR A 144 -0.62 5.61 2.14
N LYS A 145 -0.88 6.42 1.12
CA LYS A 145 -2.08 7.25 1.03
C LYS A 145 -3.01 6.73 -0.05
N LYS A 146 -4.30 6.68 0.25
CA LYS A 146 -5.36 6.46 -0.73
C LYS A 146 -6.43 7.52 -0.56
N TYR A 147 -6.49 8.43 -1.54
CA TYR A 147 -7.57 9.41 -1.62
C TYR A 147 -8.89 8.74 -1.87
N THR A 148 -9.92 9.26 -1.22
CA THR A 148 -11.31 8.83 -1.37
C THR A 148 -11.94 9.35 -2.66
N HIS A 149 -11.44 10.49 -3.16
CA HIS A 149 -11.91 11.15 -4.37
C HIS A 149 -10.84 11.13 -5.47
N LEU A 150 -11.30 11.13 -6.73
CA LEU A 150 -10.43 11.14 -7.92
C LEU A 150 -9.60 12.43 -8.01
N LEU A 151 -10.21 13.57 -7.69
CA LEU A 151 -9.62 14.91 -7.71
C LEU A 151 -9.61 15.51 -6.29
N PRO A 152 -8.65 15.14 -5.43
CA PRO A 152 -8.70 15.47 -4.01
C PRO A 152 -8.63 16.98 -3.76
N THR A 153 -7.81 17.72 -4.52
CA THR A 153 -7.65 19.17 -4.36
C THR A 153 -8.94 19.92 -4.70
N PHE A 154 -9.56 19.60 -5.84
CA PHE A 154 -10.81 20.25 -6.25
C PHE A 154 -11.94 19.93 -5.28
N TRP A 155 -12.06 18.66 -4.91
CA TRP A 155 -13.07 18.22 -3.96
C TRP A 155 -12.92 18.90 -2.60
N LYS A 156 -11.69 19.05 -2.09
CA LYS A 156 -11.40 19.78 -0.86
C LYS A 156 -11.84 21.24 -0.91
N ILE A 157 -11.58 21.93 -2.03
CA ILE A 157 -12.01 23.32 -2.23
C ILE A 157 -13.54 23.41 -2.28
N TRP A 158 -14.17 22.56 -3.08
CA TRP A 158 -15.63 22.50 -3.21
C TRP A 158 -16.32 22.20 -1.87
N PHE A 159 -15.80 21.22 -1.12
CA PHE A 159 -16.31 20.86 0.20
C PHE A 159 -16.21 22.02 1.18
N LYS A 160 -15.07 22.74 1.20
CA LYS A 160 -14.91 23.94 2.04
C LYS A 160 -15.91 25.03 1.66
N LEU A 161 -16.06 25.35 0.38
CA LEU A 161 -16.98 26.40 -0.06
C LEU A 161 -18.44 26.10 0.31
N THR A 162 -18.87 24.86 0.12
CA THR A 162 -20.27 24.45 0.37
C THR A 162 -20.63 24.32 1.85
N HIS A 163 -19.68 23.90 2.69
CA HIS A 163 -19.95 23.58 4.10
C HIS A 163 -19.45 24.64 5.10
N TYR A 164 -18.45 25.47 4.74
CA TYR A 164 -17.94 26.54 5.62
C TYR A 164 -18.50 27.93 5.30
N GLY A 165 -19.12 28.14 4.13
CA GLY A 165 -19.75 29.42 3.77
C GLY A 165 -21.08 29.71 4.46
N LYS A 166 -21.56 28.81 5.35
CA LYS A 166 -22.83 28.94 6.10
C LYS A 166 -22.62 29.15 7.60
N LYS A 167 -21.57 29.88 7.99
CA LYS A 167 -21.40 30.36 9.37
C LYS A 167 -21.69 31.85 9.44
#